data_AF-A0AA36GZ58-F1
#
_entry.id   AF-A0AA36GZ58-F1
#
_cell.length_a   1.000
_cell.length_b   1.000
_cell.length_c   1.000
_cell.angle_alpha   90.00
_cell.angle_beta   90.00
_cell.angle_gamma   90.00
#
_symmetry.space_group_name_H-M   'P 1'
#
loop_
_entity.id
_entity.type
_entity.pdbx_description
1 polymer ?
#
loop_
_entity_poly.entity_id
_entity_poly.type
_entity_poly.pdbx_seq_one_letter_code
_entity_poly.pdbx_strand_id
1 'polypeptide(L)'
;MRFRLAIAAVTSLLPAFVIGDLQCANGALDEDYIQLVLTPINAAREKLQNGKEKNGPDGDYLPEARYMETLKWSCDLEERAISVLGVKYCPDNPEQIDKVDSAKRSHGKAEILHFNWDLDYGTGSRMAEMLESFYLPALSKEEYQLDVSSDGIRFSGGDERLAGYADLMRANTTEIGCAKEECGKFIKTYCITNQPPIKNGEIIYEPLWTTTTNSATTATTNSAITTTTSFTITTTTTMTTTTTKKPKLSTTPCPTAPTMRKVPRTTTPCPTLPTSATAKRKAREVNLIKEKALFPEAELEDKEMCPDSFMTNRLRIRFLEMHNYRRALVALGKIRFKGKSLPQAQNMQKLRYDCKLEEVAAHYASQCPERSFRESSTKEIGENFLRIGDNVGGFEEAVNATVSIWWAGARRFGAIDPSMLLKSRNFGPRILSLTQMAWATTRYIGCSIVKCSSSYVSVCRYQPRGNVIKELVYKPGNTCTDCATGSKCIEELGLCD
;
A
#
# COMPACT_ATOMS: atom_id res chain seq x y z
N MET A 1 -13.89 10.79 -75.57
CA MET A 1 -14.38 9.85 -74.55
C MET A 1 -13.35 9.82 -73.42
N ARG A 2 -13.56 10.59 -72.35
CA ARG A 2 -12.61 10.74 -71.23
C ARG A 2 -12.92 9.67 -70.17
N PHE A 3 -12.03 8.69 -69.98
CA PHE A 3 -12.10 7.78 -68.83
C PHE A 3 -11.58 8.51 -67.59
N ARG A 4 -12.45 8.72 -66.60
CA ARG A 4 -12.07 9.18 -65.26
C ARG A 4 -11.76 7.94 -64.42
N LEU A 5 -10.50 7.79 -64.00
CA LEU A 5 -10.10 6.83 -62.97
C LEU A 5 -10.59 7.37 -61.61
N ALA A 6 -11.54 6.69 -60.98
CA ALA A 6 -11.96 6.98 -59.61
C ALA A 6 -10.98 6.30 -58.65
N ILE A 7 -10.19 7.10 -57.92
CA ILE A 7 -9.38 6.61 -56.80
C ILE A 7 -10.33 6.54 -55.59
N ALA A 8 -10.71 5.32 -55.20
CA ALA A 8 -11.39 5.08 -53.94
C ALA A 8 -10.39 5.25 -52.79
N ALA A 9 -10.54 6.33 -52.01
CA ALA A 9 -9.82 6.48 -50.75
C ALA A 9 -10.37 5.46 -49.75
N VAL A 10 -9.60 4.40 -49.49
CA VAL A 10 -9.84 3.50 -48.37
C VAL A 10 -9.50 4.28 -47.11
N THR A 11 -10.52 4.87 -46.47
CA THR A 11 -10.40 5.43 -45.12
C THR A 11 -10.15 4.27 -44.17
N SER A 12 -8.87 4.05 -43.87
CA SER A 12 -8.39 3.18 -42.81
C SER A 12 -8.99 3.63 -41.48
N LEU A 13 -10.09 3.01 -41.05
CA LEU A 13 -10.59 3.05 -39.69
C LEU A 13 -9.63 2.25 -38.80
N LEU A 14 -8.49 2.86 -38.48
CA LEU A 14 -7.69 2.46 -37.34
C LEU A 14 -8.46 2.89 -36.09
N PRO A 15 -8.65 2.00 -35.09
CA PRO A 15 -9.24 2.41 -33.83
C PRO A 15 -8.31 3.47 -33.21
N ALA A 16 -8.85 4.67 -32.98
CA ALA A 16 -8.17 5.69 -32.21
C ALA A 16 -7.77 5.07 -30.86
N PHE A 17 -6.46 4.98 -30.63
CA PHE A 17 -5.93 4.75 -29.29
C PHE A 17 -6.43 5.90 -28.43
N VAL A 18 -7.36 5.63 -27.51
CA VAL A 18 -7.68 6.57 -26.44
C VAL A 18 -6.50 6.49 -25.47
N ILE A 19 -5.49 7.30 -25.72
CA ILE A 19 -4.49 7.70 -24.72
C ILE A 19 -5.32 8.43 -23.67
N GLY A 20 -5.20 8.07 -22.38
CA GLY A 20 -5.87 8.84 -21.33
C GLY A 20 -5.45 10.29 -21.47
N ASP A 21 -6.40 11.22 -21.51
CA ASP A 21 -6.08 12.63 -21.68
C ASP A 21 -5.14 13.06 -20.54
N LEU A 22 -3.99 13.59 -20.90
CA LEU A 22 -3.09 14.22 -19.93
C LEU A 22 -3.82 15.42 -19.33
N GLN A 23 -3.83 15.52 -18.00
CA GLN A 23 -4.48 16.65 -17.33
C GLN A 23 -3.77 17.98 -17.66
N CYS A 24 -2.47 17.91 -17.91
CA CYS A 24 -1.61 19.04 -18.24
C CYS A 24 -1.10 18.93 -19.68
N ALA A 25 -1.10 20.04 -20.42
CA ALA A 25 -0.72 20.05 -21.85
C ALA A 25 0.69 19.53 -22.12
N ASN A 26 1.62 19.74 -21.18
CA ASN A 26 3.01 19.24 -21.22
C ASN A 26 3.28 18.21 -20.10
N GLY A 27 2.23 17.59 -19.54
CA GLY A 27 2.34 16.67 -18.42
C GLY A 27 2.98 15.33 -18.80
N ALA A 28 3.56 14.65 -17.81
CA ALA A 28 4.10 13.30 -17.90
C ALA A 28 3.15 12.24 -17.31
N LEU A 29 2.10 12.67 -16.59
CA LEU A 29 1.15 11.81 -15.90
C LEU A 29 -0.27 11.99 -16.43
N ASP A 30 -0.98 10.86 -16.61
CA ASP A 30 -2.41 10.87 -16.92
C ASP A 30 -3.25 11.11 -15.65
N GLU A 31 -4.51 11.52 -15.84
CA GLU A 31 -5.44 11.82 -14.75
C GLU A 31 -5.54 10.67 -13.73
N ASP A 32 -5.60 9.41 -14.21
CA ASP A 32 -5.70 8.25 -13.33
C ASP A 32 -4.47 8.15 -12.40
N TYR A 33 -3.26 8.42 -12.92
CA TYR A 33 -2.04 8.42 -12.13
C TYR A 33 -1.99 9.59 -11.14
N ILE A 34 -2.44 10.77 -11.56
CA ILE A 34 -2.53 11.95 -10.71
C ILE A 34 -3.41 11.65 -9.50
N GLN A 35 -4.55 10.99 -9.71
CA GLN A 35 -5.43 10.58 -8.62
C GLN A 35 -4.81 9.54 -7.69
N LEU A 36 -3.90 8.68 -8.16
CA LEU A 36 -3.14 7.77 -7.28
C LEU A 36 -2.20 8.52 -6.33
N VAL A 37 -1.76 9.73 -6.68
CA VAL A 37 -0.95 10.58 -5.80
C VAL A 37 -1.86 11.38 -4.86
N LEU A 38 -2.87 12.07 -5.41
CA LEU A 38 -3.70 13.00 -4.65
C LEU A 38 -4.62 12.31 -3.64
N THR A 39 -5.24 11.18 -4.01
CA THR A 39 -6.25 10.51 -3.17
C THR A 39 -5.73 10.18 -1.77
N PRO A 40 -4.60 9.45 -1.60
CA PRO A 40 -4.14 9.09 -0.27
C PRO A 40 -3.66 10.30 0.54
N ILE A 41 -3.03 11.30 -0.10
CA ILE A 41 -2.60 12.53 0.58
C ILE A 41 -3.82 13.29 1.12
N ASN A 42 -4.84 13.46 0.29
CA ASN A 42 -6.05 14.18 0.68
C ASN A 42 -6.87 13.43 1.75
N ALA A 43 -6.90 12.09 1.71
CA ALA A 43 -7.48 11.29 2.78
C ALA A 43 -6.74 11.48 4.12
N ALA A 44 -5.41 11.58 4.10
CA ALA A 44 -4.63 11.88 5.32
C ALA A 44 -4.89 13.31 5.83
N ARG A 45 -4.97 14.30 4.93
CA ARG A 45 -5.36 15.68 5.29
C ARG A 45 -6.76 15.74 5.90
N GLU A 46 -7.70 14.96 5.37
CA GLU A 46 -9.06 14.84 5.92
C GLU A 46 -9.07 14.21 7.32
N LYS A 47 -8.20 13.24 7.62
CA LYS A 47 -8.07 12.72 8.98
C LYS A 47 -7.64 13.80 9.97
N LEU A 48 -6.70 14.67 9.59
CA LEU A 48 -6.27 15.80 10.41
C LEU A 48 -7.39 16.83 10.59
N GLN A 49 -8.15 17.15 9.53
CA GLN A 49 -9.33 18.03 9.63
C GLN A 49 -10.35 17.52 10.65
N ASN A 50 -10.49 16.19 10.75
CA ASN A 50 -11.47 15.55 11.63
C ASN A 50 -10.88 15.11 12.99
N GLY A 51 -9.62 15.43 13.30
CA GLY A 51 -8.96 15.06 14.55
C GLY A 51 -8.85 13.54 14.75
N LYS A 52 -8.70 12.78 13.65
CA LYS A 52 -8.66 11.31 13.62
C LYS A 52 -7.27 10.72 13.42
N GLU A 53 -6.24 11.56 13.34
CA GLU A 53 -4.85 11.13 13.22
C GLU A 53 -4.22 11.04 14.61
N LYS A 54 -3.51 9.96 14.91
CA LYS A 54 -2.76 9.83 16.17
C LYS A 54 -1.37 10.44 16.04
N ASN A 55 -0.83 10.96 17.15
CA ASN A 55 0.52 11.51 17.20
C ASN A 55 1.54 10.50 17.75
N GLY A 56 1.90 9.48 16.96
CA GLY A 56 2.58 8.28 17.45
C GLY A 56 1.57 7.17 17.77
N PRO A 57 2.00 5.90 17.86
CA PRO A 57 1.10 4.76 18.05
C PRO A 57 0.32 4.82 19.38
N ASP A 58 1.00 5.24 20.45
CA ASP A 58 0.43 5.44 21.79
C ASP A 58 0.08 6.90 22.11
N GLY A 59 0.29 7.80 21.15
CA GLY A 59 0.01 9.21 21.32
C GLY A 59 -1.49 9.54 21.28
N ASP A 60 -1.81 10.70 21.83
CA ASP A 60 -3.13 11.29 21.71
C ASP A 60 -3.48 11.60 20.25
N TYR A 61 -4.77 11.69 19.97
CA TYR A 61 -5.25 12.20 18.68
C TYR A 61 -4.86 13.66 18.52
N LEU A 62 -4.30 13.98 17.35
CA LEU A 62 -4.03 15.34 16.98
C LEU A 62 -5.34 16.14 16.88
N PRO A 63 -5.34 17.42 17.29
CA PRO A 63 -6.53 18.24 17.23
C PRO A 63 -6.97 18.50 15.79
N GLU A 64 -8.27 18.76 15.60
CA GLU A 64 -8.87 19.12 14.32
C GLU A 64 -8.13 20.30 13.66
N ALA A 65 -7.73 20.10 12.41
CA ALA A 65 -6.96 21.07 11.65
C ALA A 65 -7.83 22.17 11.04
N ARG A 66 -7.40 23.42 11.23
CA ARG A 66 -7.97 24.61 10.56
C ARG A 66 -7.23 24.89 9.24
N TYR A 67 -7.96 25.44 8.27
CA TYR A 67 -7.42 25.90 6.98
C TYR A 67 -6.70 24.82 6.14
N MET A 68 -6.93 23.54 6.46
CA MET A 68 -6.36 22.42 5.73
C MET A 68 -7.19 22.17 4.48
N GLU A 69 -6.88 22.83 3.37
CA GLU A 69 -7.62 22.61 2.11
C GLU A 69 -7.21 21.31 1.42
N THR A 70 -8.04 20.85 0.48
CA THR A 70 -7.69 19.75 -0.43
C THR A 70 -6.49 20.16 -1.29
N LEU A 71 -5.46 19.32 -1.29
CA LEU A 71 -4.27 19.48 -2.13
C LEU A 71 -4.65 19.27 -3.60
N LYS A 72 -4.22 20.19 -4.47
CA LYS A 72 -4.52 20.20 -5.90
C LYS A 72 -3.30 19.82 -6.74
N TRP A 73 -3.54 19.29 -7.94
CA TRP A 73 -2.48 19.10 -8.92
C TRP A 73 -2.10 20.44 -9.55
N SER A 74 -0.80 20.69 -9.73
CA SER A 74 -0.30 21.87 -10.44
C SER A 74 0.52 21.46 -11.66
N CYS A 75 0.04 21.86 -12.84
CA CYS A 75 0.76 21.65 -14.10
C CYS A 75 2.12 22.35 -14.12
N ASP A 76 2.24 23.50 -13.47
CA ASP A 76 3.51 24.23 -13.36
C ASP A 76 4.53 23.48 -12.50
N LEU A 77 4.08 22.82 -11.43
CA LEU A 77 4.93 21.97 -10.60
C LEU A 77 5.27 20.64 -11.29
N GLU A 78 4.34 20.07 -12.06
CA GLU A 78 4.59 18.90 -12.90
C GLU A 78 5.65 19.20 -13.97
N GLU A 79 5.52 20.31 -14.70
CA GLU A 79 6.51 20.71 -15.71
C GLU A 79 7.89 20.94 -15.11
N ARG A 80 7.95 21.52 -13.90
CA ARG A 80 9.21 21.62 -13.14
C ARG A 80 9.76 20.26 -12.77
N ALA A 81 8.91 19.34 -12.28
CA ALA A 81 9.32 17.98 -11.96
C ALA A 81 9.89 17.25 -13.20
N ILE A 82 9.28 17.45 -14.37
CA ILE A 82 9.79 16.94 -15.66
C ILE A 82 11.17 17.55 -15.96
N SER A 83 11.32 18.86 -15.77
CA SER A 83 12.60 19.56 -16.04
C SER A 83 13.74 19.03 -15.16
N VAL A 84 13.44 18.68 -13.91
CA VAL A 84 14.41 18.12 -12.94
C VAL A 84 14.85 16.72 -13.33
N LEU A 85 13.95 15.89 -13.86
CA LEU A 85 14.33 14.58 -14.41
C LEU A 85 15.25 14.71 -15.64
N GLY A 86 15.26 15.88 -16.30
CA GLY A 86 16.28 16.29 -17.26
C GLY A 86 16.06 15.77 -18.69
N VAL A 87 16.44 16.60 -19.65
CA VAL A 87 16.15 16.50 -21.09
C VAL A 87 17.09 15.52 -21.79
N LYS A 88 16.53 14.46 -22.43
CA LYS A 88 17.19 13.50 -23.37
C LYS A 88 17.96 12.33 -22.72
N TYR A 89 17.22 11.25 -22.47
CA TYR A 89 17.67 9.85 -22.27
C TYR A 89 18.74 9.64 -21.17
N CYS A 90 18.25 9.40 -19.96
CA CYS A 90 18.69 8.29 -19.10
C CYS A 90 20.14 7.83 -19.30
N PRO A 91 21.13 8.54 -18.75
CA PRO A 91 22.50 8.06 -18.73
C PRO A 91 22.58 6.78 -17.88
N ASP A 92 23.43 5.82 -18.28
CA ASP A 92 23.59 4.48 -17.67
C ASP A 92 23.93 4.48 -16.17
N ASN A 93 24.14 5.65 -15.56
CA ASN A 93 24.49 5.80 -14.14
C ASN A 93 23.40 6.57 -13.35
N PRO A 94 22.60 5.88 -12.50
CA PRO A 94 21.57 6.49 -11.67
C PRO A 94 22.09 7.41 -10.56
N GLU A 95 23.38 7.33 -10.17
CA GLU A 95 23.98 8.11 -9.07
C GLU A 95 24.21 9.60 -9.37
N GLN A 96 23.98 10.06 -10.60
CA GLN A 96 24.32 11.46 -10.96
C GLN A 96 23.31 12.50 -10.47
N ILE A 97 22.04 12.14 -10.22
CA ILE A 97 21.06 13.11 -9.73
C ILE A 97 21.29 13.42 -8.25
N ASP A 98 21.70 12.44 -7.44
CA ASP A 98 21.93 12.59 -6.00
C ASP A 98 23.13 13.50 -5.66
N LYS A 99 23.98 13.86 -6.64
CA LYS A 99 25.10 14.78 -6.46
C LYS A 99 24.71 16.26 -6.50
N VAL A 100 23.49 16.58 -6.93
CA VAL A 100 22.96 17.95 -6.94
C VAL A 100 22.21 18.19 -5.63
N ASP A 101 22.58 19.26 -4.94
CA ASP A 101 21.89 19.77 -3.74
C ASP A 101 20.37 19.90 -3.99
N SER A 102 19.56 19.28 -3.14
CA SER A 102 18.09 19.24 -3.25
C SER A 102 17.49 20.64 -3.35
N ALA A 103 18.00 21.62 -2.61
CA ALA A 103 17.50 22.99 -2.64
C ALA A 103 17.74 23.68 -4.00
N LYS A 104 18.84 23.34 -4.67
CA LYS A 104 19.15 23.84 -6.02
C LYS A 104 18.28 23.15 -7.07
N ARG A 105 18.08 21.84 -6.93
CA ARG A 105 17.27 21.02 -7.83
C ARG A 105 15.78 21.38 -7.75
N SER A 106 15.24 21.55 -6.55
CA SER A 106 13.83 21.89 -6.32
C SER A 106 13.54 23.39 -6.48
N HIS A 107 14.55 24.21 -6.74
CA HIS A 107 14.45 25.68 -6.74
C HIS A 107 13.84 26.21 -5.43
N GLY A 108 14.27 25.66 -4.30
CA GLY A 108 13.81 26.05 -2.97
C GLY A 108 12.41 25.55 -2.59
N LYS A 109 11.86 24.57 -3.31
CA LYS A 109 10.58 23.92 -2.99
C LYS A 109 10.80 22.63 -2.19
N ALA A 110 9.78 22.20 -1.45
CA ALA A 110 9.80 20.92 -0.74
C ALA A 110 9.81 19.77 -1.75
N GLU A 111 10.82 18.91 -1.65
CA GLU A 111 10.98 17.69 -2.44
C GLU A 111 10.37 16.54 -1.63
N ILE A 112 9.30 15.93 -2.15
CA ILE A 112 8.58 14.86 -1.44
C ILE A 112 9.06 13.48 -1.88
N LEU A 113 9.41 13.31 -3.14
CA LEU A 113 9.87 12.04 -3.70
C LEU A 113 11.01 12.28 -4.67
N HIS A 114 12.09 11.52 -4.54
CA HIS A 114 13.14 11.40 -5.54
C HIS A 114 13.74 9.99 -5.50
N PHE A 115 13.30 9.11 -6.40
CA PHE A 115 13.67 7.69 -6.37
C PHE A 115 13.92 7.09 -7.75
N ASN A 116 14.87 6.16 -7.81
CA ASN A 116 15.16 5.30 -8.96
C ASN A 116 14.62 3.88 -8.70
N TRP A 117 13.75 3.36 -9.57
CA TRP A 117 13.06 2.08 -9.40
C TRP A 117 13.43 1.10 -10.50
N ASP A 118 13.88 -0.12 -10.22
CA ASP A 118 14.08 -1.10 -11.30
C ASP A 118 12.76 -1.41 -12.06
N LEU A 119 12.79 -1.28 -13.40
CA LEU A 119 11.68 -1.49 -14.34
C LEU A 119 11.19 -2.94 -14.32
N ASP A 120 12.01 -3.89 -13.88
CA ASP A 120 11.62 -5.29 -13.72
C ASP A 120 10.58 -5.52 -12.62
N TYR A 121 10.34 -4.51 -11.78
CA TYR A 121 9.52 -4.59 -10.58
C TYR A 121 8.23 -3.74 -10.62
N GLY A 122 7.72 -3.41 -11.81
CA GLY A 122 6.37 -2.86 -12.01
C GLY A 122 6.28 -1.34 -11.94
N THR A 123 5.53 -0.76 -12.90
CA THR A 123 5.81 0.60 -13.39
C THR A 123 4.69 1.63 -13.24
N GLY A 124 3.76 1.50 -12.28
CA GLY A 124 2.80 2.61 -12.23
C GLY A 124 1.89 2.78 -11.06
N SER A 125 2.41 2.52 -9.87
CA SER A 125 1.90 3.13 -8.66
C SER A 125 3.01 3.30 -7.63
N ARG A 126 4.30 3.38 -8.04
CA ARG A 126 5.42 3.44 -7.09
C ARG A 126 5.45 4.75 -6.30
N MET A 127 5.09 5.86 -6.93
CA MET A 127 4.92 7.14 -6.23
C MET A 127 3.82 7.01 -5.17
N ALA A 128 2.65 6.48 -5.56
CA ALA A 128 1.54 6.25 -4.64
C ALA A 128 1.90 5.26 -3.52
N GLU A 129 2.60 4.17 -3.85
CA GLU A 129 3.12 3.20 -2.88
C GLU A 129 4.00 3.92 -1.87
N MET A 130 5.00 4.69 -2.29
CA MET A 130 5.86 5.43 -1.36
C MET A 130 5.10 6.43 -0.52
N LEU A 131 4.13 7.15 -1.08
CA LEU A 131 3.28 8.05 -0.30
C LEU A 131 2.55 7.27 0.79
N GLU A 132 1.80 6.24 0.43
CA GLU A 132 0.94 5.48 1.35
C GLU A 132 1.70 4.67 2.40
N SER A 133 2.95 4.32 2.11
CA SER A 133 3.67 3.33 2.91
C SER A 133 4.96 3.85 3.53
N PHE A 134 5.43 5.02 3.09
CA PHE A 134 6.61 5.69 3.64
C PHE A 134 6.23 7.01 4.31
N TYR A 135 5.64 7.96 3.58
CA TYR A 135 5.39 9.30 4.12
C TYR A 135 4.12 9.37 4.97
N LEU A 136 2.97 8.98 4.42
CA LEU A 136 1.67 9.11 5.08
C LEU A 136 1.52 8.34 6.41
N PRO A 137 2.16 7.17 6.62
CA PRO A 137 2.11 6.50 7.90
C PRO A 137 3.23 6.95 8.85
N ALA A 138 3.90 8.10 8.64
CA ALA A 138 4.99 8.55 9.51
C ALA A 138 4.57 8.57 11.00
N LEU A 139 3.43 9.18 11.34
CA LEU A 139 2.97 9.25 12.74
C LEU A 139 2.48 7.91 13.32
N SER A 140 2.50 6.82 12.54
CA SER A 140 2.29 5.48 13.09
C SER A 140 3.56 4.87 13.71
N LYS A 141 4.72 5.53 13.59
CA LYS A 141 5.99 5.09 14.17
C LYS A 141 6.22 5.75 15.53
N GLU A 142 6.76 4.99 16.47
CA GLU A 142 7.07 5.46 17.83
C GLU A 142 8.07 6.62 17.86
N GLU A 143 9.04 6.58 16.96
CA GLU A 143 10.09 7.59 16.81
C GLU A 143 9.60 8.94 16.26
N TYR A 144 8.39 9.01 15.70
CA TYR A 144 7.89 10.22 15.04
C TYR A 144 6.66 10.77 15.75
N GLN A 145 6.84 11.96 16.34
CA GLN A 145 5.77 12.72 16.97
C GLN A 145 5.91 14.18 16.56
N LEU A 146 4.79 14.87 16.38
CA LEU A 146 4.73 16.30 16.16
C LEU A 146 4.64 17.04 17.49
N ASP A 147 5.15 18.26 17.51
CA ASP A 147 5.08 19.12 18.68
C ASP A 147 3.68 19.74 18.74
N VAL A 148 2.94 19.43 19.80
CA VAL A 148 1.61 19.99 20.05
C VAL A 148 1.75 21.20 20.97
N SER A 149 1.54 22.40 20.43
CA SER A 149 1.54 23.65 21.21
C SER A 149 0.17 24.33 21.18
N SER A 150 0.00 25.34 22.04
CA SER A 150 -1.31 25.99 22.20
C SER A 150 -1.77 26.79 21.00
N ASP A 151 -0.84 27.14 20.12
CA ASP A 151 -1.02 27.98 18.95
C ASP A 151 -0.87 27.21 17.63
N GLY A 152 -0.47 25.94 17.67
CA GLY A 152 -0.18 25.19 16.44
C GLY A 152 0.32 23.78 16.68
N ILE A 153 0.20 22.95 15.65
CA ILE A 153 0.93 21.69 15.54
C ILE A 153 2.19 21.96 14.72
N ARG A 154 3.35 21.63 15.28
CA ARG A 154 4.66 22.00 14.72
C ARG A 154 5.47 20.76 14.34
N PHE A 155 6.29 20.93 13.33
CA PHE A 155 7.30 19.94 12.99
C PHE A 155 8.40 19.96 14.06
N SER A 156 8.62 18.82 14.70
CA SER A 156 9.58 18.60 15.80
C SER A 156 11.02 18.38 15.33
N GLY A 157 11.26 18.46 14.02
CA GLY A 157 12.49 17.98 13.40
C GLY A 157 12.45 16.47 13.21
N GLY A 158 13.42 15.92 12.48
CA GLY A 158 13.46 14.50 12.18
C GLY A 158 14.17 14.21 10.87
N ASP A 159 14.06 12.98 10.41
CA ASP A 159 14.56 12.55 9.12
C ASP A 159 13.62 12.95 7.97
N GLU A 160 13.97 12.51 6.77
CA GLU A 160 13.21 12.78 5.54
C GLU A 160 11.77 12.27 5.56
N ARG A 161 11.47 11.25 6.38
CA ARG A 161 10.14 10.64 6.42
C ARG A 161 9.16 11.57 7.13
N LEU A 162 9.52 12.02 8.34
CA LEU A 162 8.67 12.94 9.09
C LEU A 162 8.63 14.33 8.43
N ALA A 163 9.75 14.79 7.86
CA ALA A 163 9.78 16.04 7.09
C ALA A 163 8.83 15.97 5.89
N GLY A 164 8.89 14.89 5.08
CA GLY A 164 8.01 14.74 3.93
C GLY A 164 6.53 14.57 4.31
N TYR A 165 6.22 13.89 5.42
CA TYR A 165 4.87 13.89 6.00
C TYR A 165 4.41 15.32 6.31
N ALA A 166 5.24 16.08 7.03
CA ALA A 166 4.90 17.42 7.47
C ALA A 166 4.76 18.41 6.30
N ASP A 167 5.60 18.31 5.26
CA ASP A 167 5.47 19.12 4.03
C ASP A 167 4.15 18.86 3.28
N LEU A 168 3.69 17.59 3.23
CA LEU A 168 2.42 17.20 2.63
C LEU A 168 1.20 17.62 3.48
N MET A 169 1.33 17.55 4.79
CA MET A 169 0.26 17.85 5.74
C MET A 169 0.21 19.33 6.16
N ARG A 170 1.10 20.17 5.66
CA ARG A 170 1.08 21.61 5.96
C ARG A 170 -0.18 22.27 5.38
N ALA A 171 -0.88 23.07 6.18
CA ALA A 171 -2.14 23.69 5.77
C ALA A 171 -1.96 24.65 4.58
N ASN A 172 -0.84 25.39 4.53
CA ASN A 172 -0.51 26.30 3.44
C ASN A 172 0.10 25.60 2.19
N THR A 173 0.38 24.28 2.26
CA THR A 173 0.70 23.48 1.07
C THR A 173 -0.60 23.19 0.34
N THR A 174 -0.81 23.85 -0.80
CA THR A 174 -2.07 23.79 -1.57
C THR A 174 -1.92 23.07 -2.91
N GLU A 175 -0.68 22.88 -3.38
CA GLU A 175 -0.42 22.29 -4.69
C GLU A 175 0.77 21.33 -4.66
N ILE A 176 0.68 20.28 -5.48
CA ILE A 176 1.76 19.32 -5.75
C ILE A 176 1.82 19.05 -7.26
N GLY A 177 3.02 18.78 -7.75
CA GLY A 177 3.24 18.24 -9.10
C GLY A 177 4.33 17.19 -9.07
N CYS A 178 4.13 16.13 -9.84
CA CYS A 178 5.10 15.05 -9.97
C CYS A 178 5.35 14.69 -11.43
N ALA A 179 6.48 14.03 -11.67
CA ALA A 179 6.85 13.46 -12.95
C ALA A 179 7.44 12.06 -12.77
N LYS A 180 7.38 11.26 -13.83
CA LYS A 180 8.09 9.99 -13.93
C LYS A 180 8.78 9.89 -15.29
N GLU A 181 9.91 9.19 -15.33
CA GLU A 181 10.64 8.92 -16.57
C GLU A 181 11.13 7.46 -16.60
N GLU A 182 10.91 6.75 -17.71
CA GLU A 182 11.39 5.37 -17.88
C GLU A 182 12.79 5.35 -18.51
N CYS A 183 13.76 4.82 -17.77
CA CYS A 183 15.19 4.76 -18.08
C CYS A 183 15.72 3.35 -18.32
N GLY A 184 15.20 2.67 -19.34
CA GLY A 184 15.69 1.38 -19.82
C GLY A 184 15.45 0.22 -18.85
N LYS A 185 16.18 0.17 -17.74
CA LYS A 185 15.99 -0.78 -16.62
C LYS A 185 15.51 -0.14 -15.32
N PHE A 186 15.30 1.17 -15.25
CA PHE A 186 14.72 1.79 -14.06
C PHE A 186 13.75 2.93 -14.40
N ILE A 187 12.89 3.33 -13.47
CA ILE A 187 11.99 4.49 -13.55
C ILE A 187 12.48 5.50 -12.54
N LYS A 188 12.61 6.75 -12.96
CA LYS A 188 12.82 7.87 -12.06
C LYS A 188 11.48 8.50 -11.72
N THR A 189 11.26 8.82 -10.45
CA THR A 189 10.06 9.54 -10.01
C THR A 189 10.46 10.73 -9.18
N TYR A 190 9.79 11.86 -9.40
CA TYR A 190 10.08 13.10 -8.71
C TYR A 190 8.79 13.86 -8.37
N CYS A 191 8.64 14.35 -7.14
CA CYS A 191 7.49 15.15 -6.69
C CYS A 191 7.93 16.37 -5.90
N ILE A 192 7.28 17.51 -6.14
CA ILE A 192 7.50 18.78 -5.43
C ILE A 192 6.19 19.47 -5.09
N THR A 193 6.18 20.23 -3.98
CA THR A 193 5.03 21.05 -3.59
C THR A 193 5.26 22.53 -3.88
N ASN A 194 4.24 23.36 -3.67
CA ASN A 194 4.36 24.81 -3.84
C ASN A 194 5.07 25.53 -2.67
N GLN A 195 5.30 24.87 -1.54
CA GLN A 195 5.97 25.43 -0.36
C GLN A 195 7.46 25.10 -0.33
N PRO A 196 8.29 25.87 0.39
CA PRO A 196 9.67 25.47 0.70
C PRO A 196 9.70 24.29 1.69
N PRO A 197 10.82 23.54 1.78
CA PRO A 197 10.97 22.46 2.75
C PRO A 197 10.74 22.98 4.17
N ILE A 198 9.91 22.27 4.93
CA ILE A 198 9.59 22.60 6.32
C ILE A 198 10.84 22.57 7.20
N LYS A 199 10.92 23.52 8.14
CA LYS A 199 12.01 23.63 9.10
C LYS A 199 11.54 23.28 10.49
N ASN A 200 12.46 22.80 11.33
CA ASN A 200 12.18 22.49 12.72
C ASN A 200 11.50 23.69 13.42
N GLY A 201 10.41 23.41 14.13
CA GLY A 201 9.57 24.39 14.83
C GLY A 201 8.52 25.11 13.97
N GLU A 202 8.50 24.92 12.64
CA GLU A 202 7.47 25.53 11.79
C GLU A 202 6.09 24.87 12.01
N ILE A 203 5.05 25.68 11.92
CA ILE A 203 3.65 25.23 12.06
C ILE A 203 3.25 24.45 10.80
N ILE A 204 2.75 23.24 11.03
CA ILE A 204 2.10 22.39 10.03
C ILE A 204 0.67 22.90 9.85
N TYR A 205 -0.09 23.03 10.93
CA TYR A 205 -1.44 23.61 10.91
C TYR A 205 -1.86 24.19 12.26
N GLU A 206 -2.84 25.09 12.23
CA GLU A 206 -3.47 25.64 13.42
C GLU A 206 -4.65 24.76 13.87
N PRO A 207 -4.81 24.47 15.16
CA PRO A 207 -5.93 23.66 15.62
C PRO A 207 -7.21 24.50 15.79
N LEU A 208 -8.38 23.88 15.64
CA LEU A 208 -9.67 24.60 15.67
C LEU A 208 -9.97 25.36 16.97
N TRP A 209 -9.31 25.03 18.09
CA TRP A 209 -9.50 25.67 19.38
C TRP A 209 -8.74 27.00 19.55
N THR A 210 -7.88 27.39 18.61
CA THR A 210 -7.23 28.72 18.65
C THR A 210 -8.28 29.81 18.36
N THR A 211 -8.44 30.76 19.27
CA THR A 211 -9.26 31.95 19.03
C THR A 211 -8.54 32.86 18.03
N THR A 212 -9.26 33.43 17.06
CA THR A 212 -8.71 34.40 16.11
C THR A 212 -8.25 35.66 16.84
N THR A 213 -6.99 35.70 17.25
CA THR A 213 -6.35 36.89 17.81
C THR A 213 -5.11 37.22 16.99
N ASN A 214 -5.34 38.04 15.96
CA ASN A 214 -4.39 38.93 15.26
C ASN A 214 -3.03 38.37 14.82
N SER A 215 -2.87 38.15 13.52
CA SER A 215 -1.94 38.95 12.71
C SER A 215 -2.33 38.95 11.24
N ALA A 216 -2.86 40.09 10.81
CA ALA A 216 -2.92 40.47 9.42
C ALA A 216 -1.52 40.90 8.96
N THR A 217 -0.88 40.10 8.11
CA THR A 217 0.19 40.43 7.15
C THR A 217 0.55 39.10 6.47
N THR A 218 0.43 38.85 5.17
CA THR A 218 0.36 39.70 3.99
C THR A 218 -0.29 38.83 2.91
N ALA A 219 -1.57 39.04 2.59
CA ALA A 219 -2.18 38.50 1.39
C ALA A 219 -2.48 39.67 0.47
N THR A 220 -1.60 39.86 -0.51
CA THR A 220 -1.75 40.88 -1.54
C THR A 220 -3.06 40.63 -2.27
N THR A 221 -3.95 41.61 -2.15
CA THR A 221 -5.22 41.77 -2.87
C THR A 221 -5.05 41.57 -4.37
N ASN A 222 -5.95 40.77 -4.96
CA ASN A 222 -6.70 41.12 -6.18
C ASN A 222 -7.72 40.02 -6.51
N SER A 223 -9.00 40.24 -6.20
CA SER A 223 -10.07 40.30 -7.21
C SER A 223 -11.46 40.37 -6.59
N ALA A 224 -12.14 41.45 -7.00
CA ALA A 224 -13.57 41.74 -7.03
C ALA A 224 -14.56 40.75 -6.40
N ILE A 225 -15.19 41.22 -5.33
CA ILE A 225 -16.50 40.75 -4.85
C ILE A 225 -17.55 41.19 -5.87
N THR A 226 -18.24 40.22 -6.47
CA THR A 226 -19.54 40.46 -7.10
C THR A 226 -20.60 39.92 -6.16
N THR A 227 -21.35 40.85 -5.56
CA THR A 227 -22.47 40.60 -4.68
C THR A 227 -23.62 39.94 -5.46
N THR A 228 -24.12 38.79 -5.01
CA THR A 228 -25.49 38.39 -5.36
C THR A 228 -26.18 37.77 -4.16
N THR A 229 -27.18 38.50 -3.71
CA THR A 229 -28.15 38.24 -2.65
C THR A 229 -29.00 37.00 -2.98
N SER A 230 -29.19 36.10 -2.01
CA SER A 230 -30.45 35.32 -1.86
C SER A 230 -30.49 34.68 -0.47
N PHE A 231 -31.32 35.23 0.41
CA PHE A 231 -32.66 34.73 0.81
C PHE A 231 -32.62 33.49 1.71
N THR A 232 -32.71 33.77 3.00
CA THR A 232 -33.03 32.85 4.10
C THR A 232 -34.49 32.42 4.02
N ILE A 233 -34.75 31.11 4.04
CA ILE A 233 -36.03 30.53 4.46
C ILE A 233 -35.75 29.60 5.63
N THR A 234 -36.14 30.04 6.82
CA THR A 234 -36.17 29.27 8.06
C THR A 234 -37.36 28.31 8.00
N THR A 235 -37.12 27.01 8.16
CA THR A 235 -38.16 26.05 8.55
C THR A 235 -37.72 25.33 9.82
N THR A 236 -38.29 25.79 10.94
CA THR A 236 -38.22 25.17 12.26
C THR A 236 -39.07 23.90 12.24
N THR A 237 -38.47 22.74 12.47
CA THR A 237 -39.22 21.53 12.84
C THR A 237 -38.77 21.07 14.22
N THR A 238 -39.64 21.35 15.19
CA THR A 238 -39.61 20.87 16.56
C THR A 238 -39.85 19.36 16.56
N MET A 239 -38.95 18.57 17.15
CA MET A 239 -39.27 17.20 17.55
C MET A 239 -39.17 17.05 19.07
N THR A 240 -40.30 16.62 19.60
CA THR A 240 -40.71 16.46 20.98
C THR A 240 -40.02 15.25 21.61
N THR A 241 -39.36 15.46 22.75
CA THR A 241 -38.83 14.39 23.60
C THR A 241 -39.98 13.69 24.34
N THR A 242 -40.13 12.38 24.11
CA THR A 242 -40.98 11.52 24.94
C THR A 242 -40.11 10.63 25.80
N THR A 243 -40.12 10.92 27.10
CA THR A 243 -39.55 10.11 28.17
C THR A 243 -40.41 8.87 28.42
N THR A 244 -39.82 7.69 28.38
CA THR A 244 -40.45 6.47 28.94
C THR A 244 -39.49 5.69 29.82
N LYS A 245 -40.06 5.19 30.91
CA LYS A 245 -39.45 4.71 32.14
C LYS A 245 -38.70 3.37 31.99
N LYS A 246 -37.59 3.30 32.71
CA LYS A 246 -36.84 2.11 33.14
C LYS A 246 -37.74 1.12 33.93
N PRO A 247 -37.57 -0.20 33.75
CA PRO A 247 -37.87 -1.16 34.82
C PRO A 247 -36.62 -1.87 35.37
N LYS A 248 -36.85 -2.46 36.55
CA LYS A 248 -35.92 -2.91 37.57
C LYS A 248 -35.08 -4.13 37.20
N LEU A 249 -33.90 -4.13 37.83
CA LEU A 249 -33.02 -5.24 38.13
C LEU A 249 -33.75 -6.35 38.89
N SER A 250 -33.60 -7.61 38.46
CA SER A 250 -33.95 -8.80 39.23
C SER A 250 -32.74 -9.75 39.23
N THR A 251 -32.26 -10.05 40.43
CA THR A 251 -31.12 -10.93 40.74
C THR A 251 -31.62 -12.34 41.01
N THR A 252 -31.09 -13.36 40.32
CA THR A 252 -31.13 -14.76 40.80
C THR A 252 -29.95 -15.55 40.20
N PRO A 253 -29.31 -16.48 40.93
CA PRO A 253 -27.91 -16.84 40.71
C PRO A 253 -27.65 -18.08 39.83
N CYS A 254 -26.38 -18.19 39.48
CA CYS A 254 -25.69 -19.20 38.66
C CYS A 254 -25.91 -20.67 39.11
N PRO A 255 -26.05 -21.63 38.19
CA PRO A 255 -25.83 -23.04 38.48
C PRO A 255 -24.41 -23.49 38.11
N THR A 256 -23.78 -24.07 39.12
CA THR A 256 -22.49 -24.79 39.17
C THR A 256 -22.28 -25.83 38.06
N ALA A 257 -21.03 -25.91 37.61
CA ALA A 257 -20.50 -26.91 36.69
C ALA A 257 -20.57 -28.35 37.25
N PRO A 258 -20.80 -29.39 36.42
CA PRO A 258 -20.67 -30.77 36.83
C PRO A 258 -19.21 -31.24 36.81
N THR A 259 -18.90 -31.99 37.85
CA THR A 259 -17.65 -32.66 38.23
C THR A 259 -17.08 -33.58 37.15
N MET A 260 -15.75 -33.52 36.95
CA MET A 260 -15.00 -34.44 36.11
C MET A 260 -15.04 -35.88 36.64
N ARG A 261 -15.28 -36.83 35.75
CA ARG A 261 -15.22 -38.28 36.01
C ARG A 261 -13.81 -38.79 35.70
N LYS A 262 -13.14 -39.33 36.72
CA LYS A 262 -11.84 -40.03 36.63
C LYS A 262 -11.96 -41.30 35.77
N VAL A 263 -11.01 -41.50 34.86
CA VAL A 263 -10.72 -42.81 34.23
C VAL A 263 -9.18 -43.04 34.28
N PRO A 264 -8.70 -44.26 34.54
CA PRO A 264 -7.36 -44.50 35.08
C PRO A 264 -6.25 -44.54 34.03
N ARG A 265 -5.06 -44.16 34.50
CA ARG A 265 -3.77 -44.23 33.84
C ARG A 265 -3.22 -45.66 33.91
N THR A 266 -3.14 -46.36 32.79
CA THR A 266 -2.41 -47.63 32.67
C THR A 266 -1.02 -47.36 32.11
N THR A 267 -0.02 -47.55 32.96
CA THR A 267 1.41 -47.56 32.65
C THR A 267 1.81 -48.92 32.10
N THR A 268 2.39 -48.98 30.90
CA THR A 268 3.19 -50.15 30.48
C THR A 268 4.46 -49.69 29.76
N PRO A 269 5.64 -50.28 30.02
CA PRO A 269 6.93 -49.71 29.65
C PRO A 269 7.39 -50.05 28.23
N CYS A 270 8.29 -49.20 27.72
CA CYS A 270 9.04 -49.35 26.49
C CYS A 270 10.06 -50.51 26.58
N PRO A 271 10.20 -51.38 25.55
CA PRO A 271 11.32 -52.30 25.45
C PRO A 271 12.46 -51.71 24.60
N THR A 272 13.68 -51.79 25.12
CA THR A 272 14.94 -51.37 24.48
C THR A 272 15.57 -52.48 23.63
N LEU A 273 15.98 -52.08 22.40
CA LEU A 273 17.12 -52.49 21.52
C LEU A 273 17.38 -53.98 21.19
N PRO A 274 17.83 -54.28 19.94
CA PRO A 274 19.27 -54.30 19.69
C PRO A 274 19.74 -53.79 18.29
N THR A 275 21.05 -53.63 18.23
CA THR A 275 21.93 -53.01 17.24
C THR A 275 22.27 -53.90 16.03
N SER A 276 22.63 -53.23 14.91
CA SER A 276 23.50 -53.66 13.79
C SER A 276 22.90 -54.53 12.67
N ALA A 277 22.84 -53.98 11.44
CA ALA A 277 23.66 -54.46 10.30
C ALA A 277 23.47 -53.58 9.04
N THR A 278 24.61 -53.22 8.46
CA THR A 278 24.89 -52.50 7.21
C THR A 278 24.14 -52.96 5.94
N ALA A 279 23.63 -51.99 5.16
CA ALA A 279 23.55 -52.10 3.71
C ALA A 279 23.82 -50.73 3.06
N LYS A 280 24.96 -50.65 2.38
CA LYS A 280 25.51 -49.48 1.70
C LYS A 280 24.58 -49.02 0.58
N ARG A 281 24.05 -47.80 0.68
CA ARG A 281 23.76 -46.97 -0.49
C ARG A 281 24.47 -45.65 -0.29
N LYS A 282 25.53 -45.46 -1.08
CA LYS A 282 26.44 -44.32 -1.11
C LYS A 282 25.64 -43.07 -1.48
N ALA A 283 24.97 -42.45 -0.51
CA ALA A 283 24.46 -41.10 -0.65
C ALA A 283 25.67 -40.19 -0.65
N ARG A 284 25.89 -39.53 -1.78
CA ARG A 284 26.86 -38.47 -1.95
C ARG A 284 26.51 -37.40 -0.93
N GLU A 285 27.24 -37.37 0.17
CA GLU A 285 27.18 -36.36 1.21
C GLU A 285 27.66 -35.06 0.57
N VAL A 286 26.72 -34.32 -0.02
CA VAL A 286 26.92 -32.90 -0.29
C VAL A 286 26.94 -32.27 1.08
N ASN A 287 28.13 -31.88 1.53
CA ASN A 287 28.33 -30.98 2.66
C ASN A 287 27.65 -29.66 2.30
N LEU A 288 26.32 -29.61 2.45
CA LEU A 288 25.53 -28.40 2.35
C LEU A 288 25.67 -27.74 3.71
N ILE A 289 26.65 -26.85 3.83
CA ILE A 289 26.61 -25.83 4.87
C ILE A 289 25.26 -25.13 4.67
N LYS A 290 24.27 -25.42 5.52
CA LYS A 290 22.99 -24.72 5.48
C LYS A 290 23.32 -23.25 5.64
N GLU A 291 23.03 -22.48 4.61
CA GLU A 291 23.15 -21.04 4.60
C GLU A 291 22.45 -20.51 5.87
N LYS A 292 23.18 -19.78 6.72
CA LYS A 292 22.59 -19.26 7.97
C LYS A 292 21.65 -18.13 7.59
N ALA A 293 20.35 -18.42 7.58
CA ALA A 293 19.31 -17.41 7.43
C ALA A 293 19.37 -16.43 8.61
N LEU A 294 19.38 -15.14 8.30
CA LEU A 294 19.24 -14.04 9.24
C LEU A 294 17.83 -13.50 9.13
N PHE A 295 17.10 -13.48 10.23
CA PHE A 295 15.81 -12.81 10.31
C PHE A 295 16.01 -11.31 10.53
N PRO A 296 15.01 -10.47 10.22
CA PRO A 296 15.03 -9.08 10.64
C PRO A 296 15.12 -9.01 12.17
N GLU A 297 15.99 -8.16 12.69
CA GLU A 297 16.08 -7.90 14.12
C GLU A 297 14.83 -7.11 14.55
N ALA A 298 14.17 -7.57 15.61
CA ALA A 298 13.03 -6.92 16.22
C ALA A 298 13.44 -6.37 17.58
N GLU A 299 13.15 -5.10 17.85
CA GLU A 299 13.18 -4.57 19.21
C GLU A 299 12.07 -5.22 20.05
N LEU A 300 12.17 -5.21 21.39
CA LEU A 300 11.21 -5.91 22.27
C LEU A 300 9.78 -5.38 22.13
N GLU A 301 9.63 -4.11 21.77
CA GLU A 301 8.35 -3.39 21.56
C GLU A 301 7.73 -3.73 20.18
N ASP A 302 8.52 -4.27 19.25
CA ASP A 302 8.15 -4.52 17.84
C ASP A 302 7.42 -5.86 17.57
N LYS A 303 7.05 -6.61 18.62
CA LYS A 303 6.52 -7.99 18.53
C LYS A 303 5.02 -8.14 18.75
N GLU A 304 4.29 -7.06 19.00
CA GLU A 304 2.90 -7.08 19.48
C GLU A 304 1.91 -7.90 18.62
N MET A 305 2.05 -7.95 17.27
CA MET A 305 1.13 -8.73 16.44
C MET A 305 1.32 -10.25 16.57
N CYS A 306 2.57 -10.70 16.58
CA CYS A 306 2.94 -12.12 16.65
C CYS A 306 4.12 -12.29 17.62
N PRO A 307 3.86 -12.41 18.94
CA PRO A 307 4.87 -12.28 20.00
C PRO A 307 6.02 -13.28 19.93
N ASP A 308 5.76 -14.50 19.47
CA ASP A 308 6.72 -15.61 19.44
C ASP A 308 7.47 -15.74 18.10
N SER A 309 7.42 -14.73 17.24
CA SER A 309 7.95 -14.79 15.87
C SER A 309 9.24 -13.97 15.68
N PHE A 310 10.02 -14.38 14.67
CA PHE A 310 11.25 -13.73 14.22
C PHE A 310 11.03 -12.60 13.19
N MET A 311 9.77 -12.27 12.88
CA MET A 311 9.40 -11.12 12.05
C MET A 311 9.13 -9.87 12.90
N THR A 312 9.24 -8.67 12.30
CA THR A 312 8.91 -7.38 12.94
C THR A 312 7.51 -6.92 12.55
N ASN A 313 6.80 -6.23 13.45
CA ASN A 313 5.50 -5.62 13.14
C ASN A 313 5.58 -4.69 11.92
N ARG A 314 6.66 -3.90 11.83
CA ARG A 314 6.95 -3.03 10.67
C ARG A 314 6.85 -3.78 9.34
N LEU A 315 7.48 -4.95 9.22
CA LEU A 315 7.46 -5.73 7.98
C LEU A 315 6.13 -6.48 7.77
N ARG A 316 5.44 -6.92 8.84
CA ARG A 316 4.09 -7.50 8.75
C ARG A 316 3.09 -6.51 8.16
N ILE A 317 3.06 -5.31 8.74
CA ILE A 317 2.22 -4.19 8.28
C ILE A 317 2.56 -3.88 6.83
N ARG A 318 3.86 -3.79 6.49
CA ARG A 318 4.30 -3.53 5.12
C ARG A 318 3.78 -4.54 4.11
N PHE A 319 3.92 -5.84 4.39
CA PHE A 319 3.34 -6.88 3.53
C PHE A 319 1.82 -6.70 3.43
N LEU A 320 1.12 -6.55 4.55
CA LEU A 320 -0.33 -6.47 4.59
C LEU A 320 -0.89 -5.27 3.80
N GLU A 321 -0.36 -4.08 4.05
CA GLU A 321 -0.79 -2.83 3.42
C GLU A 321 -0.52 -2.85 1.92
N MET A 322 0.67 -3.28 1.49
CA MET A 322 0.98 -3.37 0.08
C MET A 322 0.05 -4.32 -0.69
N HIS A 323 -0.41 -5.40 -0.04
CA HIS A 323 -1.42 -6.29 -0.64
C HIS A 323 -2.81 -5.65 -0.66
N ASN A 324 -3.27 -5.09 0.45
CA ASN A 324 -4.58 -4.47 0.55
C ASN A 324 -4.74 -3.26 -0.37
N TYR A 325 -3.69 -2.45 -0.54
CA TYR A 325 -3.65 -1.37 -1.54
C TYR A 325 -3.90 -1.89 -2.96
N ARG A 326 -3.14 -2.91 -3.37
CA ARG A 326 -3.29 -3.52 -4.70
C ARG A 326 -4.67 -4.15 -4.91
N ARG A 327 -5.23 -4.74 -3.86
CA ARG A 327 -6.61 -5.26 -3.86
C ARG A 327 -7.64 -4.14 -4.01
N ALA A 328 -7.45 -3.00 -3.34
CA ALA A 328 -8.30 -1.83 -3.47
C ALA A 328 -8.28 -1.27 -4.91
N LEU A 329 -7.08 -1.15 -5.51
CA LEU A 329 -6.95 -0.72 -6.90
C LEU A 329 -7.70 -1.64 -7.88
N VAL A 330 -7.65 -2.95 -7.66
CA VAL A 330 -8.43 -3.92 -8.46
C VAL A 330 -9.92 -3.75 -8.20
N ALA A 331 -10.33 -3.67 -6.93
CA ALA A 331 -11.74 -3.56 -6.56
C ALA A 331 -12.41 -2.32 -7.16
N LEU A 332 -11.72 -1.19 -7.14
CA LEU A 332 -12.19 0.09 -7.70
C LEU A 332 -12.04 0.18 -9.23
N GLY A 333 -11.49 -0.83 -9.90
CA GLY A 333 -11.31 -0.85 -11.36
C GLY A 333 -10.22 0.12 -11.85
N LYS A 334 -9.28 0.48 -10.98
CA LYS A 334 -8.18 1.43 -11.26
C LYS A 334 -6.99 0.77 -11.97
N ILE A 335 -6.97 -0.56 -12.06
CA ILE A 335 -5.92 -1.28 -12.79
C ILE A 335 -6.27 -1.36 -14.28
N ARG A 336 -5.37 -0.82 -15.12
CA ARG A 336 -5.46 -0.94 -16.59
C ARG A 336 -4.63 -2.12 -17.12
N PHE A 337 -5.17 -2.78 -18.14
CA PHE A 337 -4.62 -3.92 -18.83
C PHE A 337 -4.83 -3.79 -20.35
N LYS A 338 -3.74 -3.77 -21.14
CA LYS A 338 -3.79 -3.55 -22.61
C LYS A 338 -4.71 -2.37 -23.02
N GLY A 339 -4.65 -1.27 -22.28
CA GLY A 339 -5.47 -0.08 -22.51
C GLY A 339 -6.93 -0.18 -22.05
N LYS A 340 -7.34 -1.27 -21.38
CA LYS A 340 -8.68 -1.44 -20.81
C LYS A 340 -8.61 -1.59 -19.30
N SER A 341 -9.49 -0.93 -18.57
CA SER A 341 -9.62 -1.16 -17.13
C SER A 341 -10.08 -2.60 -16.86
N LEU A 342 -9.48 -3.23 -15.85
CA LEU A 342 -10.04 -4.45 -15.27
C LEU A 342 -11.41 -4.12 -14.67
N PRO A 343 -12.38 -5.04 -14.73
CA PRO A 343 -13.67 -4.80 -14.12
C PRO A 343 -13.52 -4.61 -12.61
N GLN A 344 -14.38 -3.78 -12.02
CA GLN A 344 -14.51 -3.65 -10.56
C GLN A 344 -14.82 -4.99 -9.90
N ALA A 345 -14.51 -5.11 -8.61
CA ALA A 345 -14.73 -6.33 -7.85
C ALA A 345 -15.86 -6.17 -6.83
N GLN A 346 -16.89 -7.01 -6.93
CA GLN A 346 -18.05 -6.95 -6.03
C GLN A 346 -17.74 -7.43 -4.59
N ASN A 347 -16.74 -8.29 -4.44
CA ASN A 347 -16.56 -9.12 -3.24
C ASN A 347 -15.12 -9.16 -2.70
N MET A 348 -14.28 -8.19 -3.05
CA MET A 348 -12.87 -8.18 -2.68
C MET A 348 -12.70 -8.06 -1.16
N GLN A 349 -12.21 -9.11 -0.49
CA GLN A 349 -11.99 -9.06 0.95
C GLN A 349 -10.77 -8.21 1.30
N LYS A 350 -10.82 -7.45 2.39
CA LYS A 350 -9.62 -6.91 3.04
C LYS A 350 -8.87 -8.05 3.70
N LEU A 351 -7.59 -8.17 3.41
CA LEU A 351 -6.71 -9.14 4.07
C LEU A 351 -6.47 -8.73 5.51
N ARG A 352 -6.39 -9.74 6.37
CA ARG A 352 -5.94 -9.64 7.76
C ARG A 352 -4.69 -10.49 7.94
N TYR A 353 -3.81 -10.04 8.83
CA TYR A 353 -2.60 -10.79 9.12
C TYR A 353 -2.90 -12.01 10.00
N ASP A 354 -2.27 -13.14 9.73
CA ASP A 354 -2.39 -14.38 10.52
C ASP A 354 -1.00 -14.92 10.89
N CYS A 355 -0.73 -14.97 12.20
CA CYS A 355 0.56 -15.38 12.74
C CYS A 355 0.88 -16.86 12.49
N LYS A 356 -0.12 -17.73 12.36
CA LYS A 356 0.10 -19.16 12.07
C LYS A 356 0.54 -19.35 10.62
N LEU A 357 -0.01 -18.55 9.71
CA LEU A 357 0.46 -18.50 8.32
C LEU A 357 1.89 -17.96 8.22
N GLU A 358 2.23 -16.95 9.02
CA GLU A 358 3.61 -16.42 9.14
C GLU A 358 4.58 -17.48 9.66
N GLU A 359 4.24 -18.20 10.73
CA GLU A 359 5.09 -19.23 11.32
C GLU A 359 5.49 -20.29 10.27
N VAL A 360 4.53 -20.77 9.49
CA VAL A 360 4.77 -21.72 8.41
C VAL A 360 5.60 -21.11 7.27
N ALA A 361 5.40 -19.82 6.96
CA ALA A 361 6.21 -19.10 6.00
C ALA A 361 7.66 -18.95 6.48
N ALA A 362 7.86 -18.58 7.74
CA ALA A 362 9.16 -18.38 8.38
C ALA A 362 9.97 -19.67 8.47
N HIS A 363 9.32 -20.78 8.82
CA HIS A 363 9.97 -22.10 8.82
C HIS A 363 10.47 -22.50 7.42
N TYR A 364 9.75 -22.13 6.35
CA TYR A 364 10.21 -22.40 4.99
C TYR A 364 11.34 -21.45 4.57
N ALA A 365 11.17 -20.15 4.84
CA ALA A 365 12.15 -19.12 4.51
C ALA A 365 13.51 -19.36 5.19
N SER A 366 13.52 -19.77 6.46
CA SER A 366 14.74 -20.02 7.26
C SER A 366 15.67 -21.08 6.69
N GLN A 367 15.18 -21.90 5.76
CA GLN A 367 15.98 -22.93 5.09
C GLN A 367 16.77 -22.37 3.89
N CYS A 368 16.62 -21.07 3.58
CA CYS A 368 17.16 -20.45 2.37
C CYS A 368 16.88 -21.31 1.11
N PRO A 369 15.61 -21.59 0.77
CA PRO A 369 15.29 -22.37 -0.40
C PRO A 369 15.58 -21.62 -1.70
N GLU A 370 15.89 -22.36 -2.78
CA GLU A 370 16.10 -21.81 -4.13
C GLU A 370 14.80 -21.64 -4.93
N ARG A 371 13.72 -22.28 -4.49
CA ARG A 371 12.45 -22.29 -5.22
C ARG A 371 11.26 -22.35 -4.28
N SER A 372 10.10 -22.00 -4.80
CA SER A 372 8.80 -22.25 -4.16
C SER A 372 8.66 -23.72 -3.75
N PHE A 373 7.99 -23.96 -2.63
CA PHE A 373 7.61 -25.31 -2.24
C PHE A 373 6.49 -25.75 -3.18
N ARG A 374 6.83 -26.48 -4.24
CA ARG A 374 5.93 -26.88 -5.35
C ARG A 374 4.69 -27.68 -4.94
N GLU A 375 4.55 -27.99 -3.67
CA GLU A 375 3.56 -28.91 -3.14
C GLU A 375 3.11 -28.40 -1.78
N SER A 376 2.25 -27.36 -1.71
CA SER A 376 1.53 -27.13 -0.46
C SER A 376 0.79 -28.43 -0.13
N SER A 377 1.28 -29.15 0.86
CA SER A 377 0.77 -30.45 1.29
C SER A 377 -0.66 -30.33 1.84
N THR A 378 -1.16 -29.10 1.97
CA THR A 378 -2.57 -28.78 2.19
C THR A 378 -3.14 -28.13 0.94
N LYS A 379 -4.22 -28.69 0.40
CA LYS A 379 -5.01 -28.10 -0.71
C LYS A 379 -5.67 -26.77 -0.33
N GLU A 380 -5.32 -26.16 0.81
CA GLU A 380 -6.07 -25.07 1.45
C GLU A 380 -5.25 -23.78 1.59
N ILE A 381 -3.91 -23.85 1.51
CA ILE A 381 -3.01 -22.70 1.70
C ILE A 381 -2.31 -22.35 0.38
N GLY A 382 -2.40 -21.08 -0.01
CA GLY A 382 -1.67 -20.51 -1.15
C GLY A 382 -0.25 -20.10 -0.77
N GLU A 383 0.63 -19.93 -1.76
CA GLU A 383 2.02 -19.49 -1.56
C GLU A 383 2.44 -18.52 -2.66
N ASN A 384 3.06 -17.41 -2.25
CA ASN A 384 3.97 -16.67 -3.09
C ASN A 384 5.38 -16.79 -2.51
N PHE A 385 6.34 -17.04 -3.40
CA PHE A 385 7.75 -17.22 -3.07
C PHE A 385 8.58 -16.30 -3.95
N LEU A 386 9.63 -15.73 -3.38
CA LEU A 386 10.64 -15.03 -4.16
C LEU A 386 12.01 -15.06 -3.49
N ARG A 387 13.05 -15.18 -4.30
CA ARG A 387 14.43 -14.92 -3.93
C ARG A 387 14.96 -13.77 -4.79
N ILE A 388 15.50 -12.74 -4.16
CA ILE A 388 16.11 -11.58 -4.82
C ILE A 388 17.55 -11.39 -4.34
N GLY A 389 18.42 -10.80 -5.15
CA GLY A 389 19.78 -10.44 -4.71
C GLY A 389 19.75 -9.42 -3.57
N ASP A 390 20.85 -9.30 -2.83
CA ASP A 390 20.99 -8.42 -1.66
C ASP A 390 21.44 -6.99 -1.99
N ASN A 391 21.39 -6.60 -3.27
CA ASN A 391 21.64 -5.23 -3.76
C ASN A 391 20.51 -4.24 -3.39
N VAL A 392 19.88 -4.41 -2.24
CA VAL A 392 18.76 -3.61 -1.73
C VAL A 392 19.08 -3.09 -0.32
N GLY A 393 18.55 -1.92 0.04
CA GLY A 393 18.95 -1.15 1.23
C GLY A 393 18.72 -1.84 2.59
N GLY A 394 17.94 -2.92 2.63
CA GLY A 394 17.57 -3.58 3.87
C GLY A 394 16.36 -4.51 3.69
N PHE A 395 15.82 -5.00 4.82
CA PHE A 395 14.65 -5.88 4.83
C PHE A 395 13.39 -5.19 4.29
N GLU A 396 13.17 -3.91 4.60
CA GLU A 396 11.97 -3.21 4.12
C GLU A 396 12.01 -3.00 2.60
N GLU A 397 13.15 -2.58 2.05
CA GLU A 397 13.36 -2.45 0.61
C GLU A 397 13.20 -3.82 -0.09
N ALA A 398 13.68 -4.89 0.56
CA ALA A 398 13.51 -6.25 0.06
C ALA A 398 12.04 -6.70 0.04
N VAL A 399 11.23 -6.32 1.05
CA VAL A 399 9.77 -6.52 1.05
C VAL A 399 9.12 -5.73 -0.09
N ASN A 400 9.49 -4.47 -0.28
CA ASN A 400 8.95 -3.58 -1.32
C ASN A 400 9.24 -4.09 -2.73
N ALA A 401 10.46 -4.59 -2.95
CA ALA A 401 10.83 -5.25 -4.18
C ALA A 401 9.99 -6.52 -4.38
N THR A 402 9.93 -7.38 -3.36
CA THR A 402 9.23 -8.67 -3.40
C THR A 402 7.77 -8.54 -3.80
N VAL A 403 6.99 -7.74 -3.06
CA VAL A 403 5.54 -7.64 -3.27
C VAL A 403 5.24 -7.06 -4.64
N SER A 404 6.06 -6.14 -5.11
CA SER A 404 5.93 -5.56 -6.43
C SER A 404 6.33 -6.50 -7.57
N ILE A 405 7.30 -7.40 -7.35
CA ILE A 405 7.62 -8.48 -8.29
C ILE A 405 6.45 -9.43 -8.46
N TRP A 406 5.83 -9.84 -7.35
CA TRP A 406 4.63 -10.66 -7.39
C TRP A 406 3.50 -9.98 -8.15
N TRP A 407 3.35 -8.66 -7.98
CA TRP A 407 2.35 -7.86 -8.68
C TRP A 407 2.67 -7.55 -10.15
N ALA A 408 3.94 -7.53 -10.55
CA ALA A 408 4.37 -7.11 -11.89
C ALA A 408 3.76 -7.95 -13.04
N GLY A 409 3.23 -9.14 -12.72
CA GLY A 409 2.46 -9.97 -13.65
C GLY A 409 1.32 -9.24 -14.37
N ALA A 410 0.72 -8.21 -13.74
CA ALA A 410 -0.51 -7.55 -14.21
C ALA A 410 -0.32 -6.87 -15.57
N ARG A 411 0.87 -6.27 -15.78
CA ARG A 411 1.16 -5.46 -16.96
C ARG A 411 1.86 -6.25 -18.07
N ARG A 412 2.76 -7.16 -17.70
CA ARG A 412 3.68 -7.82 -18.65
C ARG A 412 3.12 -9.10 -19.28
N PHE A 413 2.23 -9.82 -18.60
CA PHE A 413 1.76 -11.12 -19.05
C PHE A 413 0.24 -11.09 -19.20
N GLY A 414 -0.21 -11.20 -20.44
CA GLY A 414 -1.58 -10.98 -20.89
C GLY A 414 -2.64 -11.99 -20.40
N ALA A 415 -2.54 -12.49 -19.16
CA ALA A 415 -3.05 -13.81 -18.80
C ALA A 415 -4.32 -13.83 -17.97
N ILE A 416 -4.77 -12.70 -17.42
CA ILE A 416 -6.07 -12.66 -16.74
C ILE A 416 -7.12 -12.26 -17.76
N ASP A 417 -7.90 -13.26 -18.13
CA ASP A 417 -9.09 -13.10 -18.96
C ASP A 417 -10.01 -12.02 -18.36
N PRO A 418 -10.59 -11.09 -19.14
CA PRO A 418 -11.51 -10.07 -18.61
C PRO A 418 -12.70 -10.62 -17.81
N SER A 419 -13.08 -11.88 -18.01
CA SER A 419 -14.05 -12.59 -17.16
C SER A 419 -13.55 -12.87 -15.75
N MET A 420 -12.27 -12.61 -15.46
CA MET A 420 -11.53 -12.97 -14.25
C MET A 420 -11.45 -14.47 -13.97
N LEU A 421 -11.78 -15.31 -14.95
CA LEU A 421 -11.71 -16.77 -14.83
C LEU A 421 -10.28 -17.29 -14.97
N LEU A 422 -9.79 -18.03 -13.96
CA LEU A 422 -8.49 -18.68 -14.01
C LEU A 422 -8.56 -19.99 -14.81
N LYS A 423 -8.13 -19.99 -16.08
CA LYS A 423 -8.37 -21.11 -17.00
C LYS A 423 -7.29 -22.21 -17.00
N SER A 424 -6.04 -21.91 -16.67
CA SER A 424 -4.91 -22.83 -16.87
C SER A 424 -4.09 -23.04 -15.59
N ARG A 425 -3.52 -24.25 -15.44
CA ARG A 425 -2.51 -24.54 -14.41
C ARG A 425 -1.10 -24.13 -14.83
N ASN A 426 -0.86 -23.95 -16.14
CA ASN A 426 0.46 -23.67 -16.72
C ASN A 426 0.79 -22.18 -16.75
N PHE A 427 0.08 -21.35 -15.97
CA PHE A 427 0.48 -19.97 -15.81
C PHE A 427 1.88 -19.89 -15.19
N GLY A 428 2.70 -18.99 -15.72
CA GLY A 428 4.03 -18.75 -15.17
C GLY A 428 3.94 -18.23 -13.72
N PRO A 429 5.02 -18.38 -12.93
CA PRO A 429 5.03 -17.99 -11.51
C PRO A 429 4.55 -16.56 -11.24
N ARG A 430 4.84 -15.63 -12.15
CA ARG A 430 4.43 -14.21 -12.02
C ARG A 430 2.93 -14.00 -12.07
N ILE A 431 2.22 -14.74 -12.93
CA ILE A 431 0.76 -14.65 -13.03
C ILE A 431 0.12 -15.25 -11.79
N LEU A 432 0.58 -16.45 -11.38
CA LEU A 432 0.08 -17.10 -10.17
C LEU A 432 0.34 -16.25 -8.92
N SER A 433 1.47 -15.54 -8.87
CA SER A 433 1.76 -14.64 -7.76
C SER A 433 0.75 -13.49 -7.68
N LEU A 434 0.49 -12.85 -8.81
CA LEU A 434 -0.48 -11.77 -8.88
C LEU A 434 -1.91 -12.26 -8.59
N THR A 435 -2.36 -13.34 -9.23
CA THR A 435 -3.73 -13.82 -9.04
C THR A 435 -3.97 -14.26 -7.60
N GLN A 436 -2.96 -14.76 -6.91
CA GLN A 436 -3.04 -15.04 -5.47
C GLN A 436 -3.24 -13.76 -4.65
N MET A 437 -2.49 -12.69 -4.94
CA MET A 437 -2.66 -11.41 -4.25
C MET A 437 -4.04 -10.79 -4.49
N ALA A 438 -4.55 -10.90 -5.72
CA ALA A 438 -5.84 -10.36 -6.14
C ALA A 438 -7.03 -11.30 -5.87
N TRP A 439 -6.82 -12.44 -5.22
CA TRP A 439 -7.87 -13.45 -5.04
C TRP A 439 -8.92 -12.98 -4.02
N ALA A 440 -10.14 -12.68 -4.46
CA ALA A 440 -11.14 -12.00 -3.64
C ALA A 440 -11.49 -12.75 -2.36
N THR A 441 -11.59 -14.07 -2.40
CA THR A 441 -12.01 -14.88 -1.24
C THR A 441 -10.87 -15.18 -0.27
N THR A 442 -9.62 -14.92 -0.63
CA THR A 442 -8.50 -14.96 0.32
C THR A 442 -8.69 -13.84 1.34
N ARG A 443 -8.64 -14.20 2.63
CA ARG A 443 -8.91 -13.28 3.75
C ARG A 443 -7.72 -13.12 4.68
N TYR A 444 -6.83 -14.11 4.74
CA TYR A 444 -5.70 -14.13 5.65
C TYR A 444 -4.39 -14.23 4.89
N ILE A 445 -3.40 -13.51 5.37
CA ILE A 445 -2.02 -13.55 4.88
C ILE A 445 -1.05 -13.66 6.05
N GLY A 446 0.01 -14.44 5.89
CA GLY A 446 1.16 -14.44 6.80
C GLY A 446 2.44 -14.58 6.01
N CYS A 447 3.41 -13.71 6.27
CA CYS A 447 4.61 -13.57 5.47
C CYS A 447 5.87 -13.64 6.33
N SER A 448 6.96 -14.10 5.73
CA SER A 448 8.28 -14.03 6.32
C SER A 448 9.32 -13.65 5.28
N ILE A 449 10.35 -12.95 5.73
CA ILE A 449 11.54 -12.64 4.95
C ILE A 449 12.79 -12.98 5.76
N VAL A 450 13.80 -13.55 5.10
CA VAL A 450 15.12 -13.78 5.69
C VAL A 450 16.22 -13.30 4.74
N LYS A 451 17.33 -12.83 5.31
CA LYS A 451 18.57 -12.61 4.58
C LYS A 451 19.40 -13.90 4.60
N CYS A 452 19.60 -14.44 3.42
CA CYS A 452 20.56 -15.50 3.11
C CYS A 452 21.90 -14.84 2.73
N SER A 453 22.98 -15.60 2.51
CA SER A 453 24.35 -15.10 2.27
C SER A 453 24.44 -13.93 1.27
N SER A 454 23.77 -14.01 0.13
CA SER A 454 23.79 -12.92 -0.89
C SER A 454 22.40 -12.65 -1.48
N SER A 455 21.35 -12.86 -0.69
CA SER A 455 19.98 -12.70 -1.18
C SER A 455 18.98 -12.56 -0.03
N TYR A 456 17.81 -12.01 -0.35
CA TYR A 456 16.65 -12.09 0.50
C TYR A 456 15.67 -13.14 -0.04
N VAL A 457 15.14 -13.96 0.86
CA VAL A 457 14.09 -14.94 0.57
C VAL A 457 12.81 -14.52 1.27
N SER A 458 11.78 -14.27 0.48
CA SER A 458 10.45 -13.87 0.94
C SER A 458 9.41 -14.94 0.63
N VAL A 459 8.56 -15.24 1.60
CA VAL A 459 7.48 -16.22 1.50
C VAL A 459 6.22 -15.62 2.09
N CYS A 460 5.12 -15.61 1.34
CA CYS A 460 3.79 -15.29 1.87
C CYS A 460 2.86 -16.48 1.68
N ARG A 461 2.06 -16.76 2.71
CA ARG A 461 1.03 -17.79 2.74
C ARG A 461 -0.35 -17.13 2.79
N TYR A 462 -1.31 -17.75 2.12
CA TYR A 462 -2.63 -17.17 1.90
C TYR A 462 -3.73 -18.16 2.25
N GLN A 463 -4.75 -17.72 2.99
CA GLN A 463 -5.88 -18.57 3.34
C GLN A 463 -7.23 -17.84 3.25
N PRO A 464 -8.28 -18.49 2.69
CA PRO A 464 -8.21 -19.66 1.82
C PRO A 464 -7.28 -19.44 0.62
N ARG A 465 -6.68 -20.51 0.09
CA ARG A 465 -5.83 -20.43 -1.09
C ARG A 465 -6.53 -19.74 -2.25
N GLY A 466 -5.75 -19.03 -3.04
CA GLY A 466 -6.16 -18.63 -4.38
C GLY A 466 -5.74 -19.65 -5.42
N ASN A 467 -5.69 -19.19 -6.66
CA ASN A 467 -5.17 -19.95 -7.80
C ASN A 467 -5.89 -21.30 -7.98
N VAL A 468 -7.21 -21.32 -7.76
CA VAL A 468 -8.04 -22.49 -8.04
C VAL A 468 -8.50 -22.41 -9.49
N ILE A 469 -8.18 -23.45 -10.26
CA ILE A 469 -8.49 -23.47 -11.70
C ILE A 469 -10.00 -23.57 -11.87
N LYS A 470 -10.53 -22.86 -12.87
CA LYS A 470 -11.95 -22.71 -13.19
C LYS A 470 -12.74 -21.88 -12.18
N GLU A 471 -12.07 -21.23 -11.24
CA GLU A 471 -12.67 -20.23 -10.37
C GLU A 471 -12.31 -18.81 -10.81
N LEU A 472 -13.13 -17.86 -10.37
CA LEU A 472 -12.89 -16.45 -10.59
C LEU A 472 -11.86 -15.93 -9.59
N VAL A 473 -10.90 -15.15 -10.07
CA VAL A 473 -9.98 -14.39 -9.19
C VAL A 473 -10.80 -13.48 -8.28
N TYR A 474 -11.79 -12.79 -8.83
CA TYR A 474 -12.81 -12.04 -8.11
C TYR A 474 -14.09 -11.96 -8.95
N LYS A 475 -15.24 -11.63 -8.34
CA LYS A 475 -16.51 -11.47 -9.06
C LYS A 475 -16.58 -10.08 -9.72
N PRO A 476 -16.63 -9.97 -11.06
CA PRO A 476 -16.72 -8.69 -11.76
C PRO A 476 -18.05 -7.98 -11.47
N GLY A 477 -18.02 -6.69 -11.14
CA GLY A 477 -19.21 -5.83 -10.98
C GLY A 477 -18.97 -4.70 -9.98
N ASN A 478 -20.02 -3.93 -9.68
CA ASN A 478 -19.92 -2.76 -8.79
C ASN A 478 -19.28 -3.14 -7.45
N THR A 479 -18.35 -2.30 -7.01
CA THR A 479 -17.64 -2.48 -5.76
C THR A 479 -18.59 -2.74 -4.59
N CYS A 480 -18.22 -3.68 -3.70
CA CYS A 480 -18.94 -4.01 -2.48
C CYS A 480 -20.39 -4.53 -2.61
N THR A 481 -20.89 -4.83 -3.82
CA THR A 481 -22.26 -5.36 -3.98
C THR A 481 -22.45 -6.82 -3.60
N ASP A 482 -21.37 -7.55 -3.32
CA ASP A 482 -21.39 -8.96 -2.93
C ASP A 482 -20.42 -9.25 -1.78
N CYS A 483 -20.34 -8.33 -0.81
CA CYS A 483 -19.70 -8.62 0.47
C CYS A 483 -20.51 -9.67 1.26
N ALA A 484 -19.81 -10.53 2.00
CA ALA A 484 -20.45 -11.57 2.81
C ALA A 484 -21.39 -10.95 3.87
N THR A 485 -22.46 -11.67 4.21
CA THR A 485 -23.42 -11.23 5.24
C THR A 485 -22.70 -10.94 6.56
N GLY A 486 -22.88 -9.72 7.08
CA GLY A 486 -22.22 -9.25 8.30
C GLY A 486 -20.88 -8.53 8.09
N SER A 487 -20.34 -8.53 6.86
CA SER A 487 -19.21 -7.66 6.50
C SER A 487 -19.65 -6.23 6.21
N LYS A 488 -18.74 -5.28 6.41
CA LYS A 488 -18.92 -3.88 6.00
C LYS A 488 -18.08 -3.57 4.77
N CYS A 489 -18.56 -2.67 3.92
CA CYS A 489 -17.71 -2.09 2.89
C CYS A 489 -16.87 -0.96 3.50
N ILE A 490 -15.59 -0.91 3.14
CA ILE A 490 -14.75 0.27 3.28
C ILE A 490 -14.84 0.99 1.93
N GLU A 491 -15.77 1.92 1.81
CA GLU A 491 -16.18 2.54 0.53
C GLU A 491 -14.98 3.19 -0.19
N GLU A 492 -14.06 3.81 0.56
CA GLU A 492 -12.90 4.49 0.01
C GLU A 492 -11.89 3.52 -0.64
N LEU A 493 -11.87 2.27 -0.18
CA LEU A 493 -10.97 1.22 -0.67
C LEU A 493 -11.68 0.17 -1.53
N GLY A 494 -13.01 0.12 -1.49
CA GLY A 494 -13.80 -0.90 -2.15
C GLY A 494 -13.60 -2.31 -1.61
N LEU A 495 -13.22 -2.45 -0.34
CA LEU A 495 -12.91 -3.73 0.28
C LEU A 495 -13.99 -4.14 1.30
N CYS A 496 -14.32 -5.42 1.34
CA CYS A 496 -15.18 -6.02 2.35
C CYS A 496 -14.37 -6.39 3.61
N ASP A 497 -14.82 -5.99 4.81
CA ASP A 497 -14.18 -6.29 6.11
C ASP A 497 -15.10 -7.09 7.05
#